data_AF-A0A4Y8KSV0-F1
#
_entry.id   AF-A0A4Y8KSV0-F1
#
_cell.length_a   1.000
_cell.length_b   1.000
_cell.length_c   1.000
_cell.angle_alpha   90.00
_cell.angle_beta   90.00
_cell.angle_gamma   90.00
#
_symmetry.space_group_name_H-M   'P 1'
#
loop_
_entity.id
_entity.type
_entity.pdbx_description
1 polymer ?
#
loop_
_entity_poly.entity_id
_entity_poly.type
_entity_poly.pdbx_seq_one_letter_code
_entity_poly.pdbx_strand_id
1 'polypeptide(L)'
;MNAMHLTLIKEFLIHKGAAVTEGNKEFMVQLTEELDRKYMNRPYYWHYRDATCQKGEPARVLISMNSSEGPPSVDKITHSHPVFQSLVQSAHEEAGFYKFYEKPAEQHVHVRLYPWLFLHGEAEFTPPGPESIWTIQAMSLTTGILQSQDDIPFKDNLSGLIPENCTPSTPIISFEHAISRLIAHTEMAIRNKIKTGRLEASKSYDVHMHTPSAGIIYRLVP
;
A
#
# COMPACT_ATOMS: atom_id res chain seq x y z
N MET A 1 -7.81 -1.51 3.54
CA MET A 1 -6.92 -1.51 2.36
C MET A 1 -6.40 -0.11 2.02
N ASN A 2 -7.28 0.86 1.78
CA ASN A 2 -6.93 2.27 1.55
C ASN A 2 -6.02 2.91 2.61
N ALA A 3 -6.18 2.53 3.88
CA ALA A 3 -5.33 3.00 4.97
C ALA A 3 -3.87 2.52 4.84
N MET A 4 -3.63 1.32 4.29
CA MET A 4 -2.28 0.74 4.22
C MET A 4 -1.37 1.44 3.24
N HIS A 5 -1.86 1.72 2.03
CA HIS A 5 -1.09 2.48 1.04
C HIS A 5 -0.79 3.90 1.56
N LEU A 6 -1.74 4.55 2.25
CA LEU A 6 -1.50 5.84 2.87
C LEU A 6 -0.42 5.76 3.97
N THR A 7 -0.49 4.76 4.85
CA THR A 7 0.54 4.55 5.87
C THR A 7 1.89 4.23 5.24
N LEU A 8 1.94 3.38 4.21
CA LEU A 8 3.18 3.03 3.50
C LEU A 8 3.83 4.25 2.87
N ILE A 9 3.06 5.04 2.10
CA ILE A 9 3.55 6.26 1.48
C ILE A 9 4.03 7.24 2.54
N LYS A 10 3.29 7.38 3.65
CA LYS A 10 3.68 8.23 4.76
C LYS A 10 5.03 7.82 5.36
N GLU A 11 5.20 6.54 5.70
CA GLU A 11 6.46 6.02 6.25
C GLU A 11 7.62 6.16 5.25
N PHE A 12 7.37 5.87 3.98
CA PHE A 12 8.35 6.07 2.90
C PHE A 12 8.79 7.54 2.79
N LEU A 13 7.85 8.48 2.81
CA LEU A 13 8.13 9.91 2.74
C LEU A 13 8.89 10.41 3.97
N ILE A 14 8.52 9.95 5.17
CA ILE A 14 9.24 10.25 6.41
C ILE A 14 10.67 9.72 6.33
N HIS A 15 10.85 8.48 5.87
CA HIS A 15 12.17 7.86 5.70
C HIS A 15 13.04 8.64 4.69
N LYS A 16 12.43 9.20 3.65
CA LYS A 16 13.08 10.09 2.68
C LYS A 16 13.28 11.53 3.17
N GLY A 17 12.98 11.81 4.44
CA GLY A 17 13.20 13.10 5.09
C GLY A 17 12.14 14.16 4.79
N ALA A 18 10.99 13.77 4.23
CA ALA A 18 9.87 14.69 4.02
C ALA A 18 9.15 14.99 5.35
N ALA A 19 8.75 16.24 5.56
CA ALA A 19 8.04 16.62 6.77
C ALA A 19 6.53 16.40 6.60
N VAL A 20 5.97 15.50 7.42
CA VAL A 20 4.55 15.13 7.36
C VAL A 20 3.78 15.80 8.51
N THR A 21 2.62 16.39 8.19
CA THR A 21 1.63 16.90 9.15
C THR A 21 0.36 16.05 9.06
N GLU A 22 -0.04 15.44 10.16
CA GLU A 22 -1.18 14.52 10.22
C GLU A 22 -2.54 15.22 10.19
N GLY A 23 -3.49 14.62 9.47
CA GLY A 23 -4.93 14.82 9.60
C GLY A 23 -5.65 13.47 9.72
N ASN A 24 -6.95 13.46 10.02
CA ASN A 24 -7.69 12.22 10.35
C ASN A 24 -7.65 11.13 9.24
N LYS A 25 -7.78 11.52 7.97
CA LYS A 25 -7.85 10.59 6.81
C LYS A 25 -6.99 11.03 5.62
N GLU A 26 -6.21 12.09 5.82
CA GLU A 26 -5.35 12.73 4.82
C GLU A 26 -4.11 13.23 5.57
N PHE A 27 -2.98 13.34 4.90
CA PHE A 27 -1.79 13.96 5.48
C PHE A 27 -1.17 14.94 4.51
N MET A 28 -0.65 16.02 5.06
CA MET A 28 0.05 17.03 4.30
C MET A 28 1.54 16.75 4.38
N VAL A 29 2.24 16.82 3.27
CA VAL A 29 3.68 16.57 3.24
C VAL A 29 4.40 17.73 2.56
N GLN A 30 5.45 18.20 3.20
CA GLN A 30 6.44 19.07 2.59
C GLN A 30 7.52 18.17 2.00
N LEU A 31 7.61 18.13 0.66
CA LEU A 31 8.57 17.30 -0.03
C LEU A 31 10.00 17.82 0.16
N THR A 32 10.97 16.93 0.01
CA THR A 32 12.37 17.32 -0.21
C THR A 32 12.56 17.69 -1.68
N GLU A 33 13.65 18.39 -1.99
CA GLU A 33 13.98 18.74 -3.38
C GLU A 33 14.11 17.50 -4.27
N GLU A 34 14.73 16.43 -3.76
CA GLU A 34 14.88 15.16 -4.49
C GLU A 34 13.52 14.54 -4.82
N LEU A 35 12.59 14.49 -3.85
CA LEU A 35 11.25 13.96 -4.06
C LEU A 35 10.42 14.82 -5.00
N ASP A 36 10.50 16.15 -4.89
CA ASP A 36 9.78 17.06 -5.79
C ASP A 36 10.26 16.91 -7.24
N ARG A 37 11.57 16.86 -7.47
CA ARG A 37 12.15 16.62 -8.80
C ARG A 37 11.71 15.28 -9.38
N LYS A 38 11.64 14.23 -8.55
CA LYS A 38 11.26 12.87 -8.98
C LYS A 38 9.77 12.76 -9.30
N TYR A 39 8.89 13.38 -8.50
CA TYR A 39 7.45 13.09 -8.55
C TYR A 39 6.58 14.25 -9.03
N MET A 40 6.95 15.51 -8.83
CA MET A 40 6.03 16.64 -9.02
C MET A 40 5.95 17.20 -10.44
N ASN A 41 6.63 16.60 -11.43
CA ASN A 41 6.64 17.09 -12.82
C ASN A 41 6.89 18.61 -12.94
N ARG A 42 7.89 19.11 -12.20
CA ARG A 42 8.30 20.53 -12.20
C ARG A 42 9.70 20.76 -12.81
N PRO A 43 10.06 20.19 -13.98
CA PRO A 43 11.42 20.26 -14.50
C PRO A 43 11.87 21.69 -14.81
N TYR A 44 10.98 22.54 -15.36
CA TYR A 44 11.31 23.93 -15.69
C TYR A 44 11.57 24.79 -14.45
N TYR A 45 10.81 24.58 -13.37
CA TYR A 45 11.00 25.28 -12.10
C TYR A 45 12.41 25.03 -11.55
N TRP A 46 12.78 23.76 -11.47
CA TRP A 46 14.08 23.36 -10.97
C TRP A 46 15.21 23.81 -11.88
N HIS A 47 15.05 23.70 -13.20
CA HIS A 47 16.02 24.20 -14.15
C HIS A 47 16.29 25.70 -13.98
N TYR A 48 15.23 26.50 -13.75
CA TYR A 48 15.37 27.93 -13.48
C TYR A 48 16.04 28.22 -12.13
N ARG A 49 15.70 27.50 -11.06
CA ARG A 49 16.34 27.65 -9.75
C ARG A 49 17.83 27.31 -9.80
N ASP A 50 18.18 26.25 -10.52
CA ASP A 50 19.56 25.82 -10.75
C ASP A 50 20.34 26.88 -11.54
N ALA A 51 19.76 27.40 -12.62
CA ALA A 51 20.38 28.43 -13.46
C ALA A 51 20.61 29.75 -12.71
N THR A 52 19.79 30.04 -11.69
CA THR A 52 19.89 31.26 -10.88
C THR A 52 20.67 31.05 -9.57
N CYS A 53 21.19 29.85 -9.32
CA CYS A 53 21.83 29.46 -8.06
C CYS A 53 20.98 29.79 -6.81
N GLN A 54 19.66 29.77 -6.95
CA GLN A 54 18.73 30.05 -5.86
C GLN A 54 18.25 28.74 -5.23
N LYS A 55 18.07 28.74 -3.90
CA LYS A 55 17.41 27.62 -3.24
C LYS A 55 15.98 27.48 -3.76
N GLY A 56 15.64 26.31 -4.28
CA GLY A 56 14.28 25.99 -4.66
C GLY A 56 13.41 25.74 -3.42
N GLU A 57 12.12 25.86 -3.63
CA GLU A 57 11.06 25.60 -2.67
C GLU A 57 10.28 24.38 -3.18
N PRO A 58 10.52 23.20 -2.56
CA PRO A 58 9.78 21.99 -2.87
C PRO A 58 8.27 22.19 -2.62
N ALA A 59 7.45 21.46 -3.36
CA ALA A 59 6.00 21.53 -3.25
C ALA A 59 5.53 20.96 -1.90
N ARG A 60 4.45 21.58 -1.42
CA ARG A 60 3.64 21.04 -0.34
C ARG A 60 2.42 20.38 -0.98
N VAL A 61 2.19 19.12 -0.65
CA VAL A 61 1.09 18.35 -1.25
C VAL A 61 0.22 17.71 -0.18
N LEU A 62 -1.06 17.55 -0.50
CA LEU A 62 -2.04 16.88 0.34
C LEU A 62 -2.29 15.48 -0.23
N ILE A 63 -1.94 14.44 0.52
CA ILE A 63 -2.15 13.05 0.11
C ILE A 63 -3.41 12.53 0.79
N SER A 64 -4.35 12.03 -0.01
CA SER A 64 -5.66 11.57 0.46
C SER A 64 -6.18 10.40 -0.35
N MET A 65 -6.98 9.56 0.29
CA MET A 65 -7.74 8.50 -0.38
C MET A 65 -9.12 8.95 -0.90
N ASN A 66 -9.62 10.10 -0.46
CA ASN A 66 -10.95 10.58 -0.83
C ASN A 66 -10.84 11.78 -1.78
N SER A 67 -11.77 11.83 -2.75
CA SER A 67 -11.94 12.97 -3.67
C SER A 67 -12.58 14.20 -3.00
N SER A 68 -12.41 14.38 -1.69
CA SER A 68 -12.86 15.58 -0.97
C SER A 68 -12.18 16.83 -1.52
N GLU A 69 -12.86 17.97 -1.51
CA GLU A 69 -12.23 19.26 -1.79
C GLU A 69 -11.13 19.51 -0.75
N GLY A 70 -9.90 19.73 -1.23
CA GLY A 70 -8.78 20.18 -0.41
C GLY A 70 -8.71 21.70 -0.37
N PRO A 71 -7.86 22.30 0.48
CA PRO A 71 -7.64 23.74 0.45
C PRO A 71 -7.14 24.18 -0.95
N PRO A 72 -7.64 25.31 -1.49
CA PRO A 72 -7.46 25.70 -2.90
C PRO A 72 -6.02 26.04 -3.32
N SER A 73 -5.05 25.96 -2.41
CA SER A 73 -3.66 26.39 -2.63
C SER A 73 -2.63 25.26 -2.50
N VAL A 74 -3.07 24.00 -2.36
CA VAL A 74 -2.20 22.84 -2.17
C VAL A 74 -2.54 21.77 -3.19
N ASP A 75 -1.53 21.27 -3.91
CA ASP A 75 -1.71 20.19 -4.87
C ASP A 75 -2.19 18.93 -4.15
N LYS A 76 -3.32 18.38 -4.60
CA LYS A 76 -3.94 17.20 -4.00
C LYS A 76 -3.59 15.95 -4.81
N ILE A 77 -2.97 14.99 -4.14
CA ILE A 77 -2.61 13.68 -4.69
C ILE A 77 -3.60 12.66 -4.14
N THR A 78 -4.55 12.25 -4.98
CA THR A 78 -5.53 11.20 -4.68
C THR A 78 -5.05 9.83 -5.13
N HIS A 79 -5.70 8.75 -4.66
CA HIS A 79 -5.41 7.38 -5.12
C HIS A 79 -5.39 7.21 -6.65
N SER A 80 -6.27 7.93 -7.36
CA SER A 80 -6.35 7.93 -8.83
C SER A 80 -5.22 8.71 -9.51
N HIS A 81 -4.44 9.49 -8.77
CA HIS A 81 -3.39 10.33 -9.32
C HIS A 81 -2.15 9.48 -9.68
N PRO A 82 -1.51 9.68 -10.84
CA PRO A 82 -0.35 8.88 -11.25
C PRO A 82 0.81 8.97 -10.25
N VAL A 83 1.02 10.15 -9.65
CA VAL A 83 2.04 10.33 -8.60
C VAL A 83 1.76 9.46 -7.36
N PHE A 84 0.49 9.22 -7.01
CA PHE A 84 0.16 8.34 -5.90
C PHE A 84 0.64 6.91 -6.18
N GLN A 85 0.33 6.40 -7.38
CA GLN A 85 0.75 5.07 -7.81
C GLN A 85 2.28 4.97 -7.87
N SER A 86 2.96 5.99 -8.40
CA SER A 86 4.43 6.05 -8.41
C SER A 86 5.04 6.07 -7.01
N LEU A 87 4.43 6.75 -6.04
CA LEU A 87 4.87 6.76 -4.65
C LEU A 87 4.68 5.40 -3.99
N VAL A 88 3.53 4.74 -4.21
CA VAL A 88 3.28 3.37 -3.73
C VAL A 88 4.31 2.40 -4.33
N GLN A 89 4.52 2.48 -5.64
CA GLN A 89 5.47 1.61 -6.35
C GLN A 89 6.91 1.83 -5.86
N SER A 90 7.37 3.09 -5.75
CA SER A 90 8.70 3.38 -5.21
C SER A 90 8.84 2.96 -3.74
N ALA A 91 7.79 3.15 -2.94
CA ALA A 91 7.77 2.66 -1.57
C ALA A 91 7.87 1.13 -1.54
N HIS A 92 7.24 0.41 -2.47
CA HIS A 92 7.39 -1.04 -2.58
C HIS A 92 8.79 -1.47 -3.05
N GLU A 93 9.34 -0.82 -4.08
CA GLU A 93 10.66 -1.12 -4.62
C GLU A 93 11.77 -0.92 -3.59
N GLU A 94 11.66 0.13 -2.77
CA GLU A 94 12.65 0.44 -1.75
C GLU A 94 12.39 -0.28 -0.43
N ALA A 95 11.12 -0.52 -0.06
CA ALA A 95 10.81 -1.21 1.19
C ALA A 95 10.90 -2.74 1.06
N GLY A 96 10.73 -3.31 -0.14
CA GLY A 96 10.76 -4.75 -0.44
C GLY A 96 9.66 -5.59 0.24
N PHE A 97 9.34 -5.28 1.49
CA PHE A 97 8.35 -5.85 2.40
C PHE A 97 7.96 -4.78 3.42
N TYR A 98 6.69 -4.39 3.50
CA TYR A 98 6.21 -3.54 4.59
C TYR A 98 5.84 -4.40 5.81
N LYS A 99 6.30 -4.00 7.00
CA LYS A 99 6.01 -4.67 8.27
C LYS A 99 5.13 -3.78 9.13
N PHE A 100 3.91 -4.23 9.41
CA PHE A 100 3.00 -3.53 10.33
C PHE A 100 2.68 -4.38 11.55
N TYR A 101 2.30 -3.72 12.64
CA TYR A 101 1.89 -4.33 13.90
C TYR A 101 0.50 -3.82 14.30
N GLU A 102 -0.39 -4.73 14.65
CA GLU A 102 -1.71 -4.40 15.17
C GLU A 102 -1.58 -3.90 16.61
N LYS A 103 -2.14 -2.71 16.88
CA LYS A 103 -2.18 -2.12 18.22
C LYS A 103 -3.32 -2.75 19.02
N PRO A 104 -3.05 -3.32 20.21
CA PRO A 104 -4.11 -3.79 21.09
C PRO A 104 -4.98 -2.60 21.54
N ALA A 105 -6.28 -2.82 21.66
CA ALA A 105 -7.22 -1.80 22.13
C ALA A 105 -6.93 -1.40 23.60
N GLU A 106 -6.44 -2.35 24.40
CA GLU A 106 -6.05 -2.14 25.80
C GLU A 106 -4.53 -2.25 25.93
N GLN A 107 -3.91 -1.19 26.45
CA GLN A 107 -2.45 -1.11 26.58
C GLN A 107 -1.90 -1.86 27.78
N HIS A 108 -2.72 -2.39 28.69
CA HIS A 108 -2.23 -2.92 29.98
C HIS A 108 -1.96 -4.43 29.99
N VAL A 109 -2.26 -5.15 28.91
CA VAL A 109 -2.01 -6.59 28.80
C VAL A 109 -0.90 -6.83 27.80
N HIS A 110 0.07 -7.65 28.18
CA HIS A 110 1.11 -8.09 27.25
C HIS A 110 0.50 -9.05 26.23
N VAL A 111 0.55 -8.72 24.94
CA VAL A 111 -0.09 -9.52 23.87
C VAL A 111 0.93 -10.04 22.88
N ARG A 112 0.70 -11.26 22.38
CA ARG A 112 1.50 -11.86 21.31
C ARG A 112 0.93 -11.45 19.96
N LEU A 113 1.82 -11.07 19.04
CA LEU A 113 1.43 -10.78 17.66
C LEU A 113 1.89 -11.89 16.72
N TYR A 114 1.00 -12.33 15.84
CA TYR A 114 1.21 -13.42 14.91
C TYR A 114 1.47 -12.88 13.50
N PRO A 115 2.50 -13.36 12.80
CA PRO A 115 2.84 -12.89 11.47
C PRO A 115 1.85 -13.42 10.43
N TRP A 116 1.22 -12.49 9.70
CA TRP A 116 0.39 -12.76 8.54
C TRP A 116 1.04 -12.14 7.31
N LEU A 117 1.19 -12.93 6.26
CA LEU A 117 1.68 -12.46 4.96
C LEU A 117 0.48 -12.07 4.10
N PHE A 118 0.54 -10.89 3.51
CA PHE A 118 -0.47 -10.34 2.62
C PHE A 118 0.10 -10.25 1.21
N LEU A 119 -0.74 -10.59 0.25
CA LEU A 119 -0.47 -10.45 -1.17
C LEU A 119 -1.61 -9.66 -1.81
N HIS A 120 -1.26 -8.56 -2.45
CA HIS A 120 -2.16 -7.81 -3.32
C HIS A 120 -2.01 -8.31 -4.75
N GLY A 121 -3.10 -8.80 -5.33
CA GLY A 121 -3.16 -9.19 -6.72
C GLY A 121 -4.08 -8.26 -7.50
N GLU A 122 -3.58 -7.73 -8.61
CA GLU A 122 -4.36 -6.95 -9.57
C GLU A 122 -4.30 -7.64 -10.93
N ALA A 123 -5.48 -7.81 -11.53
CA ALA A 123 -5.65 -8.31 -12.88
C ALA A 123 -6.37 -7.25 -13.72
N GLU A 124 -5.70 -6.82 -14.79
CA GLU A 124 -6.29 -5.93 -15.80
C GLU A 124 -6.83 -6.75 -16.98
N PHE A 125 -7.92 -6.25 -17.58
CA PHE A 125 -8.58 -6.85 -18.72
C PHE A 125 -8.64 -5.86 -19.89
N THR A 126 -8.48 -6.40 -21.08
CA THR A 126 -8.53 -5.65 -22.35
C THR A 126 -9.55 -6.35 -23.26
N PRO A 127 -10.29 -5.67 -24.14
CA PRO A 127 -11.48 -4.79 -24.01
C PRO A 127 -12.85 -5.52 -24.22
N PRO A 128 -14.04 -4.83 -24.14
CA PRO A 128 -14.32 -3.39 -24.25
C PRO A 128 -14.70 -2.70 -22.93
N GLY A 129 -13.81 -2.72 -21.94
CA GLY A 129 -13.87 -1.88 -20.74
C GLY A 129 -12.66 -2.10 -19.84
N PRO A 130 -12.10 -1.07 -19.18
CA PRO A 130 -11.04 -1.24 -18.19
C PRO A 130 -11.67 -1.62 -16.84
N GLU A 131 -12.25 -2.81 -16.76
CA GLU A 131 -12.57 -3.38 -15.46
C GLU A 131 -11.30 -4.06 -14.95
N SER A 132 -10.61 -3.48 -13.98
CA SER A 132 -9.57 -4.19 -13.24
C SER A 132 -10.20 -4.92 -12.06
N ILE A 133 -9.80 -6.17 -11.86
CA ILE A 133 -10.21 -6.97 -10.71
C ILE A 133 -9.01 -7.02 -9.77
N TRP A 134 -9.20 -6.48 -8.58
CA TRP A 134 -8.25 -6.60 -7.50
C TRP A 134 -8.73 -7.61 -6.45
N THR A 135 -7.78 -8.19 -5.74
CA THR A 135 -8.02 -9.10 -4.62
C THR A 135 -6.87 -9.03 -3.63
N ILE A 136 -7.18 -9.12 -2.35
CA ILE A 136 -6.17 -9.37 -1.33
C ILE A 136 -6.36 -10.75 -0.76
N GLN A 137 -5.23 -11.44 -0.62
CA GLN A 137 -5.13 -12.73 0.01
C GLN A 137 -4.13 -12.63 1.16
N ALA A 138 -4.46 -13.26 2.27
CA ALA A 138 -3.63 -13.28 3.46
C ALA A 138 -3.40 -14.72 3.91
N MET A 139 -2.22 -14.99 4.45
CA MET A 139 -1.86 -16.28 5.02
C MET A 139 -1.20 -16.08 6.38
N SER A 140 -1.69 -16.79 7.40
CA SER A 140 -0.98 -16.89 8.66
C SER A 140 0.31 -17.68 8.48
N LEU A 141 1.44 -17.11 8.86
CA LEU A 141 2.74 -17.79 8.81
C LEU A 141 2.97 -18.70 10.03
N THR A 142 2.03 -18.73 10.98
CA THR A 142 2.04 -19.66 12.10
C THR A 142 1.10 -20.85 11.90
N THR A 143 -0.12 -20.60 11.43
CA THR A 143 -1.14 -21.66 11.29
C THR A 143 -1.30 -22.14 9.84
N GLY A 144 -0.89 -21.34 8.86
CA GLY A 144 -1.11 -21.64 7.44
C GLY A 144 -2.54 -21.41 6.94
N ILE A 145 -3.40 -20.82 7.79
CA ILE A 145 -4.76 -20.44 7.42
C ILE A 145 -4.70 -19.36 6.34
N LEU A 146 -5.52 -19.52 5.29
CA LEU A 146 -5.72 -18.54 4.23
C LEU A 146 -6.99 -17.73 4.51
N GLN A 147 -6.93 -16.42 4.32
CA GLN A 147 -8.07 -15.51 4.41
C GLN A 147 -8.15 -14.66 3.14
N SER A 148 -9.36 -14.50 2.63
CA SER A 148 -9.65 -13.57 1.53
C SER A 148 -10.04 -12.20 2.06
N GLN A 149 -9.96 -11.19 1.21
CA GLN A 149 -10.30 -9.79 1.47
C GLN A 149 -11.49 -9.55 2.41
N ASP A 150 -12.60 -10.29 2.24
CA ASP A 150 -13.82 -10.10 3.02
C ASP A 150 -13.67 -10.49 4.50
N ASP A 151 -12.72 -11.38 4.80
CA ASP A 151 -12.43 -11.91 6.15
C ASP A 151 -11.28 -11.17 6.84
N ILE A 152 -10.68 -10.18 6.18
CA ILE A 152 -9.53 -9.42 6.71
C ILE A 152 -10.04 -8.11 7.33
N PRO A 153 -10.20 -8.04 8.67
CA PRO A 153 -10.58 -6.82 9.34
C PRO A 153 -9.38 -5.88 9.34
N PHE A 154 -9.22 -5.08 8.30
CA PHE A 154 -8.36 -3.89 8.33
C PHE A 154 -9.02 -2.85 9.23
N LYS A 155 -9.03 -3.09 10.55
CA LYS A 155 -9.40 -2.11 11.56
C LYS A 155 -8.24 -1.15 11.75
N ASP A 156 -8.55 0.12 11.94
CA ASP A 156 -7.69 1.31 11.80
C ASP A 156 -6.56 1.45 12.85
N ASN A 157 -5.97 0.35 13.33
CA ASN A 157 -5.03 0.29 14.45
C ASN A 157 -3.70 -0.39 14.05
N LEU A 158 -3.05 0.09 12.99
CA LEU A 158 -1.74 -0.41 12.58
C LEU A 158 -0.62 0.57 12.92
N SER A 159 0.56 0.03 13.22
CA SER A 159 1.78 0.75 13.56
C SER A 159 2.94 0.24 12.73
N GLY A 160 3.82 1.13 12.26
CA GLY A 160 5.12 0.74 11.69
C GLY A 160 6.13 0.27 12.74
N LEU A 161 5.92 0.65 14.01
CA LEU A 161 6.75 0.27 15.15
C LEU A 161 6.03 -0.75 16.05
N ILE A 162 6.81 -1.63 16.69
CA ILE A 162 6.29 -2.60 17.67
C ILE A 162 5.72 -1.82 18.87
N PRO A 163 4.44 -2.03 19.25
CA PRO A 163 3.87 -1.41 20.44
C PRO A 163 4.56 -1.88 21.72
N GLU A 164 4.63 -1.03 22.75
CA GLU A 164 5.42 -1.27 23.99
C GLU A 164 5.08 -2.58 24.72
N ASN A 165 3.84 -3.07 24.63
CA ASN A 165 3.37 -4.29 25.30
C ASN A 165 3.10 -5.46 24.36
N CYS A 166 3.78 -5.49 23.20
CA CYS A 166 3.58 -6.52 22.20
C CYS A 166 4.87 -7.30 21.91
N THR A 167 4.76 -8.63 21.85
CA THR A 167 5.86 -9.50 21.40
C THR A 167 5.52 -10.19 20.08
N PRO A 168 6.30 -9.98 19.01
CA PRO A 168 6.10 -10.68 17.75
C PRO A 168 6.47 -12.17 17.86
N SER A 169 5.63 -13.05 17.33
CA SER A 169 5.91 -14.47 17.23
C SER A 169 6.77 -14.77 16.01
N THR A 170 7.54 -15.85 16.09
CA THR A 170 8.32 -16.36 14.96
C THR A 170 7.41 -17.04 13.94
N PRO A 171 7.60 -16.78 12.63
CA PRO A 171 6.92 -17.53 11.59
C PRO A 171 7.39 -18.99 11.61
N ILE A 172 6.46 -19.92 11.44
CA ILE A 172 6.73 -21.36 11.33
C ILE A 172 6.87 -21.74 9.85
N ILE A 173 6.09 -21.09 8.99
CA ILE A 173 6.07 -21.29 7.55
C ILE A 173 7.04 -20.29 6.91
N SER A 174 7.95 -20.79 6.08
CA SER A 174 8.89 -19.94 5.34
C SER A 174 8.15 -19.03 4.36
N PHE A 175 8.69 -17.81 4.18
CA PHE A 175 8.10 -16.81 3.28
C PHE A 175 7.96 -17.29 1.84
N GLU A 176 8.97 -17.97 1.28
CA GLU A 176 8.92 -18.47 -0.10
C GLU A 176 7.71 -19.38 -0.34
N HIS A 177 7.54 -20.40 0.51
CA HIS A 177 6.39 -21.31 0.42
C HIS A 177 5.05 -20.59 0.64
N ALA A 178 4.99 -19.62 1.56
CA ALA A 178 3.78 -18.85 1.80
C ALA A 178 3.41 -17.95 0.60
N ILE A 179 4.39 -17.31 -0.03
CA ILE A 179 4.22 -16.51 -1.25
C ILE A 179 3.71 -17.39 -2.38
N SER A 180 4.33 -18.55 -2.64
CA SER A 180 3.88 -19.46 -3.70
C SER A 180 2.44 -19.92 -3.50
N ARG A 181 2.05 -20.22 -2.25
CA ARG A 181 0.65 -20.60 -1.93
C ARG A 181 -0.32 -19.44 -2.10
N LEU A 182 0.07 -18.23 -1.70
CA LEU A 182 -0.75 -17.03 -1.88
C LEU A 182 -0.95 -16.68 -3.36
N ILE A 183 0.09 -16.77 -4.19
CA ILE A 183 -0.02 -16.54 -5.64
C ILE A 183 -1.03 -17.51 -6.25
N ALA A 184 -0.88 -18.82 -5.99
CA ALA A 184 -1.81 -19.83 -6.50
C ALA A 184 -3.26 -19.59 -6.04
N HIS A 185 -3.43 -19.17 -4.77
CA HIS A 185 -4.75 -18.85 -4.24
C HIS A 185 -5.36 -17.58 -4.88
N THR A 186 -4.54 -16.55 -5.10
CA THR A 186 -4.91 -15.31 -5.79
C THR A 186 -5.35 -15.56 -7.23
N GLU A 187 -4.58 -16.35 -7.98
CA GLU A 187 -4.93 -16.77 -9.34
C GLU A 187 -6.27 -17.51 -9.37
N MET A 188 -6.48 -18.43 -8.43
CA MET A 188 -7.75 -19.17 -8.31
C MET A 188 -8.91 -18.24 -7.98
N ALA A 189 -8.72 -17.28 -7.07
CA ALA A 189 -9.74 -16.31 -6.69
C ALA A 189 -10.13 -15.40 -7.87
N ILE A 190 -9.15 -14.87 -8.61
CA ILE A 190 -9.40 -14.04 -9.80
C ILE A 190 -10.13 -14.87 -10.87
N ARG A 191 -9.69 -16.10 -11.13
CA ARG A 191 -10.35 -17.00 -12.08
C ARG A 191 -11.81 -17.28 -11.70
N ASN A 192 -12.09 -17.47 -10.42
CA ASN A 192 -13.46 -17.67 -9.93
C ASN A 192 -14.30 -16.41 -10.10
N LYS A 193 -13.78 -15.23 -9.76
CA LYS A 193 -14.47 -13.95 -10.00
C LYS A 193 -14.81 -13.74 -11.48
N ILE A 194 -13.89 -14.07 -12.40
CA ILE A 194 -14.13 -14.02 -13.86
C ILE A 194 -15.30 -14.94 -14.26
N LYS A 195 -15.31 -16.18 -13.77
CA LYS A 195 -16.36 -17.16 -14.08
C LYS A 195 -17.74 -16.75 -13.55
N THR A 196 -17.80 -16.18 -12.34
CA THR A 196 -19.05 -15.76 -11.71
C THR A 196 -19.58 -14.43 -12.28
N GLY A 197 -18.69 -13.56 -12.77
CA GLY A 197 -18.99 -12.18 -13.19
C GLY A 197 -19.59 -11.95 -14.59
N ARG A 198 -20.25 -12.93 -15.24
CA ARG A 198 -20.83 -12.78 -16.61
C ARG A 198 -19.80 -12.50 -17.72
N LEU A 199 -18.56 -12.97 -17.62
CA LEU A 199 -17.56 -12.92 -18.73
C LEU A 199 -17.57 -14.18 -19.61
N GLU A 200 -18.74 -14.77 -19.89
CA GLU A 200 -18.88 -15.86 -20.88
C GLU A 200 -18.75 -15.37 -22.34
N ALA A 201 -18.58 -14.07 -22.57
CA ALA A 201 -18.65 -13.46 -23.88
C ALA A 201 -17.37 -12.71 -24.28
N SER A 202 -16.19 -13.33 -24.22
CA SER A 202 -15.16 -13.06 -25.24
C SER A 202 -14.05 -14.11 -25.21
N LYS A 203 -13.65 -14.52 -26.40
CA LYS A 203 -12.52 -15.40 -26.64
C LYS A 203 -11.24 -14.66 -26.26
N SER A 204 -10.38 -15.34 -25.48
CA SER A 204 -8.98 -14.96 -25.26
C SER A 204 -8.78 -13.60 -24.59
N TYR A 205 -9.03 -13.52 -23.28
CA TYR A 205 -8.52 -12.43 -22.47
C TYR A 205 -7.06 -12.69 -22.09
N ASP A 206 -6.20 -11.71 -22.31
CA ASP A 206 -4.84 -11.70 -21.76
C ASP A 206 -4.93 -11.15 -20.33
N VAL A 207 -4.55 -11.96 -19.34
CA VAL A 207 -4.58 -11.57 -17.92
C VAL A 207 -3.16 -11.17 -17.55
N HIS A 208 -2.92 -9.87 -17.47
CA HIS A 208 -1.65 -9.35 -16.99
C HIS A 208 -1.72 -9.16 -15.47
N MET A 209 -1.09 -10.08 -14.73
CA MET A 209 -0.84 -9.87 -13.31
C MET A 209 0.30 -8.87 -13.13
N HIS A 210 -0.02 -7.75 -12.48
CA HIS A 210 1.00 -6.80 -12.06
C HIS A 210 1.80 -7.39 -10.89
N THR A 211 3.05 -6.93 -10.72
CA THR A 211 3.95 -7.40 -9.66
C THR A 211 3.24 -7.27 -8.31
N PRO A 212 2.95 -8.39 -7.62
CA PRO A 212 2.10 -8.33 -6.45
C PRO A 212 2.87 -7.67 -5.32
N SER A 213 2.29 -6.61 -4.74
CA SER A 213 2.86 -6.03 -3.54
C SER A 213 2.60 -6.95 -2.35
N ALA A 214 3.67 -7.29 -1.63
CA ALA A 214 3.63 -8.18 -0.48
C ALA A 214 4.07 -7.46 0.80
N GLY A 215 3.45 -7.82 1.91
CA GLY A 215 3.80 -7.28 3.22
C GLY A 215 3.41 -8.19 4.35
N ILE A 216 4.01 -7.98 5.51
CA ILE A 216 3.77 -8.79 6.71
C ILE A 216 3.07 -7.91 7.74
N ILE A 217 1.99 -8.42 8.31
CA ILE A 217 1.30 -7.76 9.41
C ILE A 217 1.26 -8.71 10.59
N TYR A 218 1.74 -8.21 11.72
CA TYR A 218 1.72 -8.91 12.99
C TYR A 218 0.39 -8.60 13.68
N ARG A 219 -0.49 -9.58 13.71
CA ARG A 219 -1.89 -9.47 14.17
C ARG A 219 -2.07 -10.06 15.56
N LEU A 220 -3.10 -9.62 16.27
CA LEU A 220 -3.46 -10.20 17.58
C LEU A 220 -4.03 -11.63 17.47
N VAL A 221 -4.47 -12.01 16.26
CA VAL A 221 -5.08 -13.31 15.96
C VAL A 221 -4.09 -14.19 15.17
N PRO A 222 -3.92 -15.47 15.55
CA PRO A 222 -3.05 -16.43 14.86
C PRO A 222 -3.59 -16.96 13.53
#